data_AF-A0A969MXJ0-F1
#
_entry.id   AF-A0A969MXJ0-F1
#
_cell.length_a   1.000
_cell.length_b   1.000
_cell.length_c   1.000
_cell.angle_alpha   90.00
_cell.angle_beta   90.00
_cell.angle_gamma   90.00
#
_symmetry.space_group_name_H-M   'P 1'
#
loop_
_entity.id
_entity.type
_entity.pdbx_description
1 polymer ?
#
loop_
_entity_poly.entity_id
_entity_poly.type
_entity_poly.pdbx_seq_one_letter_code
_entity_poly.pdbx_strand_id
1 'polypeptide(L)'
;MGLGRSLADLQIPQLIVMREPVPDRVAQEFLTYWVTAFSQGKPFYQSVREARERLQGLEGEFPCACWLPVICQNPTAIPPTWQQLQHGREPIRLRDLLGRLQYPPVLGGLITVAVLGIRLLGGLETFELRAFDHLMRSRPSEAMDSRLLLITVTGNDVQAQDPQKRQGASLSNEAFDQLLKQLIPLKPRVIGVDIYREIPLGDRYPALLQQFQQNNRLINLCKVGDDANNPGIPPALEIPQPQIQSRVGFSDVVTDSDNVVRRHLLGMSFPENSACKVTTSLNLMLTMRYLSDEGIAFSTTSSQLQLGDLTLKEGREILTQNSGGYSRLDNYWGYQIMLNYRNTHSIAPEVTLTEALEGKRLTPELVRDKIVLIGTTDPHFGICIKWP
;
A
#
# COMPACT_ATOMS: atom_id res chain seq x y z
N MET A 1 -57.67 27.74 13.29
CA MET A 1 -56.64 27.16 14.17
C MET A 1 -55.45 26.74 13.31
N GLY A 2 -54.32 27.44 13.17
CA GLY A 2 -53.77 28.62 13.85
C GLY A 2 -52.27 28.39 14.11
N LEU A 3 -51.42 29.43 14.00
CA LEU A 3 -49.95 29.38 14.16
C LEU A 3 -49.46 28.55 15.36
N GLY A 4 -50.20 28.54 16.47
CA GLY A 4 -49.83 27.81 17.70
C GLY A 4 -49.69 26.28 17.52
N ARG A 5 -50.40 25.65 16.57
CA ARG A 5 -50.19 24.22 16.25
C ARG A 5 -48.96 24.00 15.38
N SER A 6 -48.72 24.87 14.40
CA SER A 6 -47.54 24.80 13.54
C SER A 6 -46.23 25.05 14.31
N LEU A 7 -46.29 25.77 15.42
CA LEU A 7 -45.14 26.02 16.30
C LEU A 7 -44.96 24.94 17.38
N ALA A 8 -45.86 23.97 17.50
CA ALA A 8 -45.75 22.89 18.49
C ALA A 8 -44.56 21.97 18.21
N ASP A 9 -44.21 21.76 16.94
CA ASP A 9 -43.06 20.93 16.52
C ASP A 9 -41.71 21.51 16.95
N LEU A 10 -41.64 22.82 17.23
CA LEU A 10 -40.41 23.51 17.65
C LEU A 10 -40.08 23.31 19.15
N GLN A 11 -40.89 22.54 19.89
CA GLN A 11 -40.72 22.27 21.32
C GLN A 11 -40.45 23.53 22.17
N ILE A 12 -41.04 24.65 21.80
CA ILE A 12 -40.90 25.91 22.56
C ILE A 12 -41.67 25.73 23.88
N PRO A 13 -41.01 25.85 25.05
CA PRO A 13 -41.63 25.54 26.35
C PRO A 13 -42.90 26.33 26.63
N GLN A 14 -42.89 27.62 26.26
CA GLN A 14 -43.97 28.57 26.49
C GLN A 14 -44.11 29.53 25.33
N LEU A 15 -45.36 29.75 24.91
CA LEU A 15 -45.70 30.61 23.79
C LEU A 15 -46.93 31.45 24.17
N ILE A 16 -46.89 32.75 23.86
CA ILE A 16 -48.08 33.60 23.91
C ILE A 16 -48.53 33.80 22.46
N VAL A 17 -49.76 33.39 22.16
CA VAL A 17 -50.37 33.54 20.84
C VAL A 17 -51.65 34.33 20.95
N MET A 18 -51.98 35.05 19.88
CA MET A 18 -53.30 35.66 19.76
C MET A 18 -54.28 34.66 19.17
N ARG A 19 -55.49 34.57 19.74
CA ARG A 19 -56.55 33.66 19.27
C ARG A 19 -57.04 33.97 17.86
N GLU A 20 -57.04 35.25 17.51
CA GLU A 20 -57.53 35.79 16.26
C GLU A 20 -56.55 36.84 15.74
N PRO A 21 -56.63 37.26 14.46
CA PRO A 21 -55.88 38.42 13.97
C PRO A 21 -56.19 39.65 14.83
N VAL A 22 -55.15 40.26 15.40
CA VAL A 22 -55.28 41.37 16.34
C VAL A 22 -54.81 42.66 15.67
N PRO A 23 -55.53 43.80 15.83
CA PRO A 23 -55.04 45.09 15.38
C PRO A 23 -53.71 45.45 16.06
N ASP A 24 -52.78 46.06 15.31
CA ASP A 24 -51.43 46.37 15.78
C ASP A 24 -51.41 47.08 17.14
N ARG A 25 -52.34 48.02 17.36
CA ARG A 25 -52.46 48.76 18.63
C ARG A 25 -52.67 47.83 19.83
N VAL A 26 -53.57 46.85 19.73
CA VAL A 26 -53.84 45.91 20.83
C VAL A 26 -52.64 44.99 21.08
N ALA A 27 -51.96 44.54 20.02
CA ALA A 27 -50.76 43.71 20.15
C ALA A 27 -49.58 44.46 20.78
N GLN A 28 -49.37 45.73 20.39
CA GLN A 28 -48.32 46.59 20.92
C GLN A 28 -48.55 46.96 22.39
N GLU A 29 -49.78 47.32 22.75
CA GLU A 29 -50.16 47.62 24.13
C GLU A 29 -50.02 46.38 25.02
N PHE A 30 -50.48 45.21 24.55
CA PHE A 30 -50.30 43.95 25.25
C PHE A 30 -48.82 43.67 25.52
N LEU A 31 -47.98 43.76 24.48
CA LEU A 31 -46.55 43.50 24.58
C LEU A 31 -45.89 44.48 25.56
N THR A 32 -46.24 45.76 25.49
CA THR A 32 -45.73 46.81 26.39
C THR A 32 -46.07 46.50 27.84
N TYR A 33 -47.33 46.19 28.15
CA TYR A 33 -47.75 45.83 29.50
C TYR A 33 -47.10 44.54 30.01
N TRP A 34 -47.01 43.53 29.15
CA TRP A 34 -46.43 42.24 29.51
C TRP A 34 -44.93 42.36 29.78
N VAL A 35 -44.15 42.98 28.88
CA VAL A 35 -42.71 43.18 29.07
C VAL A 35 -42.45 44.01 30.33
N THR A 36 -43.23 45.07 30.56
CA THR A 36 -43.07 45.92 31.75
C THR A 36 -43.29 45.13 33.05
N ALA A 37 -44.36 44.32 33.11
CA ALA A 37 -44.65 43.51 34.29
C ALA A 37 -43.61 42.40 34.49
N PHE A 38 -43.22 41.74 33.42
CA PHE A 38 -42.29 40.62 33.44
C PHE A 38 -40.86 41.06 33.76
N SER A 39 -40.42 42.22 33.24
CA SER A 39 -39.09 42.78 33.51
C SER A 39 -38.90 43.24 34.96
N GLN A 40 -39.99 43.49 35.68
CA GLN A 40 -39.99 43.80 37.12
C GLN A 40 -39.86 42.54 38.00
N GLY A 41 -39.70 41.36 37.41
CA GLY A 41 -39.49 40.10 38.14
C GLY A 41 -40.77 39.36 38.52
N LYS A 42 -41.94 39.78 38.01
CA LYS A 42 -43.20 39.03 38.21
C LYS A 42 -43.14 37.69 37.47
N PRO A 43 -43.73 36.60 38.02
CA PRO A 43 -43.83 35.33 37.33
C PRO A 43 -44.52 35.45 35.96
N PHE A 44 -44.14 34.59 35.01
CA PHE A 44 -44.63 34.64 33.63
C PHE A 44 -46.16 34.72 33.52
N TYR A 45 -46.88 33.78 34.16
CA TYR A 45 -48.35 33.73 34.12
C TYR A 45 -49.01 34.96 34.74
N GLN A 46 -48.43 35.47 35.82
CA GLN A 46 -48.94 36.66 36.51
C GLN A 46 -48.78 37.90 35.62
N SER A 47 -47.64 38.01 34.92
CA SER A 47 -47.36 39.10 33.99
C SER A 47 -48.31 39.08 32.79
N VAL A 48 -48.64 37.90 32.25
CA VAL A 48 -49.62 37.76 31.16
C VAL A 48 -51.03 38.14 31.63
N ARG A 49 -51.42 37.70 32.83
CA ARG A 49 -52.73 38.05 33.40
C ARG A 49 -52.86 39.56 33.59
N GLU A 50 -51.86 40.21 34.19
CA GLU A 50 -51.86 41.65 34.40
C GLU A 50 -51.90 42.43 33.08
N ALA A 51 -51.15 41.99 32.07
CA ALA A 51 -51.21 42.60 30.74
C ALA A 51 -52.61 42.49 30.13
N ARG A 52 -53.29 41.34 30.28
CA ARG A 52 -54.67 41.15 29.81
C ARG A 52 -55.67 42.03 30.56
N GLU A 53 -55.52 42.19 31.88
CA GLU A 53 -56.38 43.08 32.68
C GLU A 53 -56.23 44.54 32.25
N ARG A 54 -55.00 45.00 31.94
CA ARG A 54 -54.75 46.36 31.44
C ARG A 54 -55.32 46.62 30.04
N LEU A 55 -55.47 45.59 29.20
CA LEU A 55 -56.14 45.72 27.90
C LEU A 55 -57.64 46.04 28.01
N GLN A 56 -58.26 45.88 29.19
CA GLN A 56 -59.68 46.22 29.37
C GLN A 56 -59.98 47.68 29.02
N GLY A 57 -59.01 48.60 29.22
CA GLY A 57 -59.15 50.00 28.84
C GLY A 57 -59.34 50.24 27.33
N LEU A 58 -58.99 49.25 26.49
CA LEU A 58 -59.14 49.31 25.04
C LEU A 58 -60.43 48.64 24.54
N GLU A 59 -61.22 48.01 25.40
CA GLU A 59 -62.42 47.27 24.98
C GLU A 59 -63.56 48.15 24.47
N GLY A 60 -63.53 49.46 24.75
CA GLY A 60 -64.45 50.43 24.16
C GLY A 60 -64.26 50.62 22.65
N GLU A 61 -63.04 50.43 22.14
CA GLU A 61 -62.70 50.54 20.72
C GLU A 61 -62.48 49.16 20.07
N PHE A 62 -61.97 48.19 20.84
CA PHE A 62 -61.66 46.83 20.38
C PHE A 62 -62.36 45.80 21.29
N PRO A 63 -63.60 45.41 20.98
CA PRO A 63 -64.35 44.48 21.81
C PRO A 63 -63.57 43.19 22.09
N CYS A 64 -63.61 42.74 23.35
CA CYS A 64 -62.96 41.51 23.81
C CYS A 64 -61.41 41.48 23.68
N ALA A 65 -60.74 42.64 23.62
CA ALA A 65 -59.28 42.71 23.54
C ALA A 65 -58.56 41.90 24.65
N CYS A 66 -59.12 41.79 25.85
CA CYS A 66 -58.50 41.03 26.94
C CYS A 66 -58.54 39.49 26.77
N TRP A 67 -59.34 38.99 25.83
CA TRP A 67 -59.50 37.54 25.56
C TRP A 67 -58.60 37.04 24.43
N LEU A 68 -57.94 37.94 23.70
CA LEU A 68 -57.13 37.60 22.54
C LEU A 68 -55.80 36.91 22.92
N PRO A 69 -55.00 37.38 23.89
CA PRO A 69 -53.73 36.75 24.24
C PRO A 69 -53.93 35.46 25.04
N VAL A 70 -53.36 34.36 24.56
CA VAL A 70 -53.47 33.02 25.17
C VAL A 70 -52.11 32.37 25.27
N ILE A 71 -51.92 31.66 26.38
CA ILE A 71 -50.71 30.89 26.65
C ILE A 71 -50.88 29.49 26.07
N CYS A 72 -49.99 29.11 25.16
CA CYS A 72 -49.76 27.72 24.77
C CYS A 72 -48.50 27.24 25.50
N GLN A 73 -48.62 26.15 26.27
CA GLN A 73 -47.55 25.68 27.15
C GLN A 73 -47.41 24.17 27.12
N ASN A 74 -46.19 23.72 27.39
CA ASN A 74 -45.94 22.37 27.87
C ASN A 74 -46.04 22.37 29.42
N PRO A 75 -47.01 21.66 30.04
CA PRO A 75 -47.22 21.70 31.50
C PRO A 75 -46.03 21.20 32.33
N THR A 76 -45.11 20.43 31.75
CA THR A 76 -43.94 19.91 32.45
C THR A 76 -42.74 20.87 32.41
N ALA A 77 -42.84 21.99 31.69
CA ALA A 77 -41.76 22.94 31.56
C ALA A 77 -41.94 24.15 32.49
N ILE A 78 -40.89 24.49 33.23
CA ILE A 78 -40.85 25.66 34.12
C ILE A 78 -40.72 26.93 33.25
N PRO A 79 -41.54 27.97 33.47
CA PRO A 79 -41.40 29.24 32.77
C PRO A 79 -40.01 29.85 32.96
N PRO A 80 -39.42 30.46 31.92
CA PRO A 80 -38.23 31.27 32.13
C PRO A 80 -38.57 32.48 33.01
N THR A 81 -37.60 32.93 33.80
CA THR A 81 -37.65 34.23 34.50
C THR A 81 -36.98 35.30 33.64
N TRP A 82 -37.31 36.58 33.88
CA TRP A 82 -36.67 37.68 33.16
C TRP A 82 -35.14 37.67 33.29
N GLN A 83 -34.62 37.35 34.47
CA GLN A 83 -33.17 37.24 34.71
C GLN A 83 -32.51 36.16 33.83
N GLN A 84 -33.17 35.02 33.65
CA GLN A 84 -32.70 33.93 32.77
C GLN A 84 -32.72 34.31 31.29
N LEU A 85 -33.63 35.20 30.86
CA LEU A 85 -33.62 35.71 29.48
C LEU A 85 -32.53 36.77 29.26
N GLN A 86 -32.21 37.56 30.28
CA GLN A 86 -31.12 38.54 30.21
C GLN A 86 -29.74 37.87 30.13
N HIS A 87 -29.57 36.73 30.80
CA HIS A 87 -28.35 35.93 30.78
C HIS A 87 -28.52 34.82 29.74
N GLY A 88 -28.53 35.20 28.45
CA GLY A 88 -28.54 34.24 27.35
C GLY A 88 -27.48 33.15 27.58
N ARG A 89 -27.85 31.87 27.35
CA ARG A 89 -27.03 30.66 27.59
C ARG A 89 -25.54 30.99 27.58
N GLU A 90 -24.91 30.94 28.77
CA GLU A 90 -23.47 31.12 28.93
C GLU A 90 -22.73 30.36 27.82
N PRO A 91 -21.85 31.02 27.03
CA PRO A 91 -21.10 30.33 26.00
C PRO A 91 -20.25 29.26 26.67
N ILE A 92 -20.33 28.02 26.18
CA ILE A 92 -19.54 26.88 26.68
C ILE A 92 -18.06 27.31 26.71
N ARG A 93 -17.52 27.57 27.90
CA ARG A 93 -16.12 27.95 28.05
C ARG A 93 -15.26 26.73 27.76
N LEU A 94 -14.55 26.74 26.62
CA LEU A 94 -13.57 25.71 26.24
C LEU A 94 -12.54 25.39 27.34
N ARG A 95 -12.36 26.29 28.30
CA ARG A 95 -11.43 26.17 29.44
C ARG A 95 -11.82 25.04 30.41
N ASP A 96 -13.10 24.70 30.55
CA ASP A 96 -13.55 23.64 31.46
C ASP A 96 -13.43 22.24 30.86
N LEU A 97 -13.30 22.12 29.54
CA LEU A 97 -12.91 20.87 28.86
C LEU A 97 -11.41 20.55 29.05
N LEU A 98 -10.57 21.58 29.08
CA LEU A 98 -9.11 21.44 29.21
C LEU A 98 -8.64 21.35 30.68
N GLY A 99 -9.40 21.88 31.63
CA GLY A 99 -9.07 21.91 33.06
C GLY A 99 -9.14 20.56 33.80
N ARG A 100 -9.58 19.49 33.14
CA ARG A 100 -9.65 18.11 33.69
C ARG A 100 -8.51 17.19 33.23
N LEU A 101 -7.53 17.71 32.48
CA LEU A 101 -6.32 16.98 32.05
C LEU A 101 -5.19 17.10 33.09
N GLN A 102 -5.31 16.50 34.28
CA GLN A 102 -4.17 16.45 35.23
C GLN A 102 -3.28 15.21 35.06
N TYR A 103 -3.69 14.21 34.26
CA TYR A 103 -2.99 12.93 34.11
C TYR A 103 -2.72 12.40 32.66
N PRO A 104 -3.35 12.88 31.56
CA PRO A 104 -3.17 12.24 30.26
C PRO A 104 -1.84 12.50 29.52
N PRO A 105 -1.11 13.63 29.64
CA PRO A 105 0.14 13.78 28.90
C PRO A 105 1.26 12.89 29.49
N VAL A 106 1.27 12.69 30.80
CA VAL A 106 2.25 11.80 31.46
C VAL A 106 1.96 10.34 31.10
N LEU A 107 0.70 9.92 31.15
CA LEU A 107 0.32 8.55 30.78
C LEU A 107 0.56 8.29 29.28
N GLY A 108 0.21 9.24 28.40
CA GLY A 108 0.50 9.15 26.98
C GLY A 108 2.00 9.09 26.68
N GLY A 109 2.80 9.89 27.40
CA GLY A 109 4.26 9.84 27.32
C GLY A 109 4.83 8.48 27.76
N LEU A 110 4.35 7.93 28.87
CA LEU A 110 4.76 6.60 29.34
C LEU A 110 4.41 5.50 28.34
N ILE A 111 3.20 5.51 27.78
CA ILE A 111 2.79 4.55 26.74
C ILE A 111 3.67 4.70 25.51
N THR A 112 3.95 5.94 25.08
CA THR A 112 4.81 6.20 23.91
C THR A 112 6.23 5.66 24.14
N VAL A 113 6.83 5.94 25.30
CA VAL A 113 8.16 5.43 25.67
C VAL A 113 8.15 3.90 25.74
N ALA A 114 7.11 3.29 26.30
CA ALA A 114 6.97 1.84 26.33
C ALA A 114 6.87 1.24 24.92
N VAL A 115 6.04 1.81 24.04
CA VAL A 115 5.89 1.35 22.65
C VAL A 115 7.20 1.52 21.88
N LEU A 116 7.87 2.67 22.00
CA LEU A 116 9.18 2.89 21.38
C LEU A 116 10.22 1.91 21.93
N GLY A 117 10.23 1.65 23.23
CA GLY A 117 11.11 0.65 23.84
C GLY A 117 10.87 -0.76 23.31
N ILE A 118 9.61 -1.20 23.24
CA ILE A 118 9.25 -2.50 22.67
C ILE A 118 9.66 -2.57 21.19
N ARG A 119 9.46 -1.50 20.43
CA ARG A 119 9.85 -1.42 19.01
C ARG A 119 11.35 -1.52 18.81
N LEU A 120 12.14 -0.77 19.58
CA LEU A 120 13.62 -0.82 19.53
C LEU A 120 14.18 -2.19 19.95
N LEU A 121 13.47 -2.93 20.79
CA LEU A 121 13.82 -4.30 21.17
C LEU A 121 13.33 -5.35 20.17
N GLY A 122 12.59 -4.96 19.11
CA GLY A 122 12.06 -5.86 18.09
C GLY A 122 10.75 -6.56 18.44
N GLY A 123 10.13 -6.23 19.58
CA GLY A 123 8.90 -6.90 20.03
C GLY A 123 7.67 -6.65 19.14
N LEU A 124 7.71 -5.62 18.27
CA LEU A 124 6.64 -5.31 17.33
C LEU A 124 6.92 -5.78 15.89
N GLU A 125 8.11 -6.29 15.59
CA GLU A 125 8.55 -6.62 14.22
C GLU A 125 7.55 -7.54 13.50
N THR A 126 7.13 -8.63 14.14
CA THR A 126 6.14 -9.56 13.56
C THR A 126 4.81 -8.90 13.23
N PHE A 127 4.34 -7.96 14.06
CA PHE A 127 3.09 -7.25 13.81
C PHE A 127 3.23 -6.21 12.70
N GLU A 128 4.35 -5.49 12.66
CA GLU A 128 4.65 -4.49 11.63
C GLU A 128 4.79 -5.16 10.26
N LEU A 129 5.47 -6.31 10.16
CA LEU A 129 5.61 -7.06 8.90
C LEU A 129 4.28 -7.65 8.43
N ARG A 130 3.44 -8.17 9.33
CA ARG A 130 2.08 -8.63 8.97
C ARG A 130 1.18 -7.50 8.52
N ALA A 131 1.29 -6.32 9.14
CA ALA A 131 0.58 -5.14 8.71
C ALA A 131 1.04 -4.70 7.31
N PHE A 132 2.36 -4.73 7.05
CA PHE A 132 2.91 -4.49 5.72
C PHE A 132 2.35 -5.47 4.67
N ASP A 133 2.35 -6.77 4.95
CA ASP A 133 1.80 -7.78 4.04
C ASP A 133 0.32 -7.56 3.75
N HIS A 134 -0.47 -7.24 4.78
CA HIS A 134 -1.89 -6.94 4.62
C HIS A 134 -2.09 -5.71 3.72
N LEU A 135 -1.31 -4.65 3.94
CA LEU A 135 -1.34 -3.46 3.10
C LEU A 135 -0.92 -3.77 1.65
N MET A 136 0.11 -4.58 1.42
CA MET A 136 0.51 -5.00 0.07
C MET A 136 -0.62 -5.73 -0.66
N ARG A 137 -1.30 -6.67 0.02
CA ARG A 137 -2.43 -7.43 -0.56
C ARG A 137 -3.71 -6.59 -0.73
N SER A 138 -3.87 -5.52 0.04
CA SER A 138 -5.03 -4.61 -0.04
C SER A 138 -4.96 -3.63 -1.23
N ARG A 139 -3.83 -3.58 -1.93
CA ARG A 139 -3.67 -2.69 -3.09
C ARG A 139 -4.60 -3.08 -4.23
N PRO A 140 -5.05 -2.11 -5.05
CA PRO A 140 -5.77 -2.42 -6.28
C PRO A 140 -4.98 -3.38 -7.18
N SER A 141 -5.69 -4.15 -8.00
CA SER A 141 -5.03 -5.02 -8.95
C SER A 141 -4.28 -4.22 -10.02
N GLU A 142 -3.04 -4.63 -10.30
CA GLU A 142 -2.18 -3.98 -11.29
C GLU A 142 -2.21 -4.72 -12.64
N ALA A 143 -2.13 -3.97 -13.74
CA ALA A 143 -2.07 -4.54 -15.08
C ALA A 143 -0.75 -5.29 -15.32
N MET A 144 -0.78 -6.21 -16.29
CA MET A 144 0.39 -6.95 -16.76
C MET A 144 1.48 -6.00 -17.28
N ASP A 145 2.74 -6.33 -17.05
CA ASP A 145 3.88 -5.58 -17.60
C ASP A 145 4.14 -6.00 -19.05
N SER A 146 3.84 -5.11 -19.99
CA SER A 146 4.01 -5.38 -21.42
C SER A 146 5.47 -5.40 -21.88
N ARG A 147 6.43 -5.02 -21.03
CA ARG A 147 7.88 -5.04 -21.30
C ARG A 147 8.51 -6.41 -21.04
N LEU A 148 7.77 -7.30 -20.38
CA LEU A 148 8.21 -8.64 -20.00
C LEU A 148 7.50 -9.70 -20.87
N LEU A 149 8.16 -10.83 -21.08
CA LEU A 149 7.59 -12.07 -21.59
C LEU A 149 8.13 -13.23 -20.75
N LEU A 150 7.24 -14.08 -20.25
CA LEU A 150 7.60 -15.29 -19.53
C LEU A 150 7.51 -16.49 -20.47
N ILE A 151 8.61 -17.22 -20.62
CA ILE A 151 8.64 -18.53 -21.23
C ILE A 151 8.73 -19.57 -20.12
N THR A 152 7.64 -20.28 -19.88
CA THR A 152 7.54 -21.22 -18.76
C THR A 152 7.72 -22.65 -19.21
N VAL A 153 8.61 -23.36 -18.52
CA VAL A 153 8.80 -24.80 -18.66
C VAL A 153 7.92 -25.49 -17.62
N THR A 154 6.76 -25.96 -18.06
CA THR A 154 5.80 -26.67 -17.19
C THR A 154 6.22 -28.11 -16.95
N GLY A 155 5.62 -28.80 -15.98
CA GLY A 155 5.90 -30.23 -15.76
C GLY A 155 5.60 -31.11 -16.98
N ASN A 156 4.58 -30.76 -17.76
CA ASN A 156 4.30 -31.45 -19.03
C ASN A 156 5.42 -31.20 -20.06
N ASP A 157 5.96 -29.99 -20.14
CA ASP A 157 7.11 -29.67 -21.01
C ASP A 157 8.37 -30.42 -20.58
N VAL A 158 8.61 -30.60 -19.27
CA VAL A 158 9.74 -31.39 -18.76
C VAL A 158 9.61 -32.87 -19.16
N GLN A 159 8.40 -33.44 -19.03
CA GLN A 159 8.14 -34.84 -19.36
C GLN A 159 8.13 -35.11 -20.88
N ALA A 160 7.75 -34.13 -21.70
CA ALA A 160 7.74 -34.25 -23.16
C ALA A 160 9.15 -34.31 -23.77
N GLN A 161 10.17 -33.85 -23.04
CA GLN A 161 11.56 -33.88 -23.47
C GLN A 161 12.25 -35.21 -23.12
N ASP A 162 13.21 -35.63 -23.94
CA ASP A 162 14.03 -36.82 -23.72
C ASP A 162 14.81 -36.72 -22.38
N PRO A 163 14.59 -37.63 -21.41
CA PRO A 163 15.28 -37.62 -20.12
C PRO A 163 16.80 -37.69 -20.24
N GLN A 164 17.35 -38.41 -21.23
CA GLN A 164 18.80 -38.52 -21.44
C GLN A 164 19.39 -37.20 -21.92
N LYS A 165 18.63 -36.43 -22.70
CA LYS A 165 19.07 -35.10 -23.19
C LYS A 165 18.90 -33.99 -22.15
N ARG A 166 17.96 -34.15 -21.21
CA ARG A 166 17.78 -33.20 -20.09
C ARG A 166 18.88 -33.29 -19.04
N GLN A 167 19.45 -34.48 -18.82
CA GLN A 167 20.50 -34.70 -17.82
C GLN A 167 20.11 -34.18 -16.42
N GLY A 168 18.85 -34.33 -16.04
CA GLY A 168 18.33 -33.89 -14.74
C GLY A 168 17.83 -32.44 -14.68
N ALA A 169 18.06 -31.60 -15.70
CA ALA A 169 17.51 -30.24 -15.76
C ALA A 169 16.04 -30.21 -16.22
N SER A 170 15.33 -29.10 -15.97
CA SER A 170 13.98 -28.84 -16.50
C SER A 170 13.99 -28.59 -18.01
N LEU A 171 15.04 -27.97 -18.54
CA LEU A 171 15.17 -27.60 -19.95
C LEU A 171 16.42 -28.22 -20.58
N SER A 172 16.24 -29.16 -21.50
CA SER A 172 17.33 -29.78 -22.27
C SER A 172 18.09 -28.77 -23.12
N ASN A 173 19.36 -29.06 -23.41
CA ASN A 173 20.19 -28.23 -24.29
C ASN A 173 19.61 -28.16 -25.71
N GLU A 174 18.99 -29.24 -26.20
CA GLU A 174 18.33 -29.27 -27.52
C GLU A 174 17.11 -28.35 -27.58
N ALA A 175 16.20 -28.46 -26.60
CA ALA A 175 15.03 -27.58 -26.53
C ALA A 175 15.45 -26.12 -26.33
N PHE A 176 16.49 -25.86 -25.54
CA PHE A 176 17.00 -24.51 -25.34
C PHE A 176 17.59 -23.91 -26.63
N ASP A 177 18.40 -24.67 -27.38
CA ASP A 177 18.92 -24.25 -28.68
C ASP A 177 17.78 -23.93 -29.67
N GLN A 178 16.76 -24.80 -29.73
CA GLN A 178 15.58 -24.57 -30.57
C GLN A 178 14.80 -23.32 -30.15
N LEU A 179 14.61 -23.09 -28.85
CA LEU A 179 13.94 -21.91 -28.33
C LEU A 179 14.71 -20.63 -28.68
N LEU A 180 16.03 -20.62 -28.50
CA LEU A 180 16.86 -19.47 -28.88
C LEU A 180 16.80 -19.18 -30.39
N LYS A 181 16.72 -20.21 -31.24
CA LYS A 181 16.51 -20.04 -32.69
C LYS A 181 15.19 -19.35 -33.03
N GLN A 182 14.15 -19.51 -32.22
CA GLN A 182 12.89 -18.78 -32.39
C GLN A 182 12.96 -17.35 -31.82
N LEU A 183 13.60 -17.16 -30.67
CA LEU A 183 13.62 -15.88 -29.97
C LEU A 183 14.59 -14.86 -30.60
N ILE A 184 15.81 -15.27 -30.95
CA ILE A 184 16.87 -14.35 -31.41
C ILE A 184 16.47 -13.54 -32.65
N PRO A 185 15.85 -14.12 -33.70
CA PRO A 185 15.41 -13.37 -34.87
C PRO A 185 14.37 -12.29 -34.57
N LEU A 186 13.59 -12.47 -33.49
CA LEU A 186 12.58 -11.51 -33.05
C LEU A 186 13.18 -10.32 -32.27
N LYS A 187 14.50 -10.35 -32.01
CA LYS A 187 15.28 -9.27 -31.39
C LYS A 187 14.76 -8.85 -30.00
N PRO A 188 14.73 -9.76 -29.01
CA PRO A 188 14.51 -9.36 -27.63
C PRO A 188 15.63 -8.45 -27.15
N ARG A 189 15.30 -7.56 -26.21
CA ARG A 189 16.29 -6.65 -25.64
C ARG A 189 17.29 -7.40 -24.78
N VAL A 190 16.79 -8.32 -23.96
CA VAL A 190 17.58 -9.20 -23.10
C VAL A 190 16.81 -10.51 -22.87
N ILE A 191 17.54 -11.61 -22.74
CA ILE A 191 17.02 -12.94 -22.42
C ILE A 191 17.65 -13.35 -21.09
N GLY A 192 16.83 -13.49 -20.05
CA GLY A 192 17.22 -14.04 -18.75
C GLY A 192 16.85 -15.51 -18.66
N VAL A 193 17.80 -16.35 -18.26
CA VAL A 193 17.57 -17.77 -18.03
C VAL A 193 17.65 -18.03 -16.54
N ASP A 194 16.53 -18.45 -15.94
CA ASP A 194 16.37 -18.85 -14.54
C ASP A 194 16.38 -20.38 -14.40
N ILE A 195 17.39 -21.02 -15.02
CA ILE A 195 17.61 -22.49 -15.00
C ILE A 195 19.11 -22.74 -14.92
N TYR A 196 19.57 -23.40 -13.84
CA TYR A 196 20.98 -23.70 -13.64
C TYR A 196 21.53 -24.62 -14.74
N ARG A 197 22.75 -24.35 -15.19
CA ARG A 197 23.45 -25.15 -16.21
C ARG A 197 24.86 -25.48 -15.75
N GLU A 198 24.99 -26.53 -14.97
CA GLU A 198 26.26 -26.98 -14.38
C GLU A 198 27.02 -27.95 -15.27
N ILE A 199 26.32 -28.64 -16.18
CA ILE A 199 26.88 -29.67 -17.03
C ILE A 199 27.44 -29.03 -18.30
N PRO A 200 28.72 -29.26 -18.63
CA PRO A 200 29.31 -28.77 -19.87
C PRO A 200 28.51 -29.24 -21.11
N LEU A 201 28.28 -28.32 -22.06
CA LEU A 201 27.63 -28.62 -23.33
C LEU A 201 28.44 -29.61 -24.19
N GLY A 202 29.77 -29.57 -24.07
CA GLY A 202 30.69 -30.26 -24.98
C GLY A 202 30.49 -29.84 -26.45
N ASP A 203 30.96 -30.67 -27.38
CA ASP A 203 30.91 -30.35 -28.82
C ASP A 203 29.55 -30.65 -29.48
N ARG A 204 28.57 -31.13 -28.72
CA ARG A 204 27.28 -31.62 -29.23
C ARG A 204 26.35 -30.49 -29.69
N TYR A 205 26.51 -29.28 -29.16
CA TYR A 205 25.62 -28.15 -29.41
C TYR A 205 26.40 -26.88 -29.83
N PRO A 206 27.03 -26.87 -31.02
CA PRO A 206 27.92 -25.78 -31.43
C PRO A 206 27.20 -24.42 -31.57
N ALA A 207 25.95 -24.42 -32.04
CA ALA A 207 25.15 -23.20 -32.14
C ALA A 207 24.83 -22.61 -30.76
N LEU A 208 24.46 -23.45 -29.79
CA LEU A 208 24.20 -23.04 -28.43
C LEU A 208 25.48 -22.55 -27.73
N LEU A 209 26.60 -23.25 -27.91
CA LEU A 209 27.91 -22.85 -27.42
C LEU A 209 28.27 -21.44 -27.91
N GLN A 210 28.02 -21.14 -29.19
CA GLN A 210 28.22 -19.81 -29.74
C GLN A 210 27.36 -18.75 -29.04
N GLN A 211 26.11 -19.07 -28.67
CA GLN A 211 25.27 -18.16 -27.88
C GLN A 211 25.86 -17.87 -26.51
N PHE A 212 26.33 -18.89 -25.79
CA PHE A 212 27.00 -18.68 -24.50
C PHE A 212 28.26 -17.84 -24.63
N GLN A 213 29.04 -18.01 -25.69
CA GLN A 213 30.30 -17.29 -25.87
C GLN A 213 30.12 -15.85 -26.37
N GLN A 214 29.14 -15.59 -27.24
CA GLN A 214 29.08 -14.35 -28.02
C GLN A 214 27.83 -13.48 -27.77
N ASN A 215 26.75 -14.06 -27.23
CA ASN A 215 25.48 -13.35 -27.11
C ASN A 215 25.38 -12.53 -25.81
N ASN A 216 25.80 -11.27 -25.86
CA ASN A 216 25.72 -10.33 -24.72
C ASN A 216 24.29 -9.95 -24.28
N ARG A 217 23.24 -10.45 -24.96
CA ARG A 217 21.85 -10.32 -24.51
C ARG A 217 21.37 -11.54 -23.74
N LEU A 218 22.13 -12.63 -23.72
CA LEU A 218 21.83 -13.83 -22.95
C LEU A 218 22.48 -13.73 -21.57
N ILE A 219 21.64 -13.58 -20.54
CA ILE A 219 22.02 -13.50 -19.14
C ILE A 219 21.65 -14.81 -18.45
N ASN A 220 22.63 -15.43 -17.82
CA ASN A 220 22.45 -16.68 -17.07
C ASN A 220 22.48 -16.41 -15.58
N LEU A 221 22.21 -17.45 -14.80
CA LEU A 221 22.30 -17.40 -13.36
C LEU A 221 23.42 -18.26 -12.78
N CYS A 222 23.66 -18.02 -11.50
CA CYS A 222 24.40 -18.87 -10.60
C CYS A 222 23.75 -18.80 -9.21
N LYS A 223 24.25 -19.57 -8.24
CA LYS A 223 23.86 -19.47 -6.83
C LYS A 223 25.10 -19.25 -5.97
N VAL A 224 25.09 -18.19 -5.17
CA VAL A 224 26.15 -17.95 -4.19
C VAL A 224 26.06 -19.00 -3.08
N GLY A 225 27.22 -19.41 -2.56
CA GLY A 225 27.31 -20.40 -1.49
C GLY A 225 27.04 -19.78 -0.12
N ASP A 226 26.43 -20.55 0.76
CA ASP A 226 26.12 -20.11 2.13
C ASP A 226 27.33 -20.25 3.05
N ASP A 227 28.11 -21.33 2.92
CA ASP A 227 29.23 -21.66 3.79
C ASP A 227 30.23 -22.64 3.16
N ALA A 228 31.21 -23.10 3.96
CA ALA A 228 32.25 -24.06 3.57
C ALA A 228 31.71 -25.38 2.96
N ASN A 229 30.54 -25.83 3.41
CA ASN A 229 29.93 -27.10 3.05
C ASN A 229 28.88 -26.95 1.93
N ASN A 230 28.38 -25.73 1.70
CA ASN A 230 27.49 -25.39 0.61
C ASN A 230 28.12 -24.33 -0.31
N PRO A 231 28.94 -24.73 -1.30
CA PRO A 231 29.61 -23.79 -2.20
C PRO A 231 28.65 -23.05 -3.16
N GLY A 232 27.36 -23.45 -3.20
CA GLY A 232 26.39 -22.91 -4.16
C GLY A 232 26.50 -23.59 -5.53
N ILE A 233 26.03 -22.90 -6.57
CA ILE A 233 25.94 -23.42 -7.94
C ILE A 233 26.75 -22.51 -8.87
N PRO A 234 27.76 -23.04 -9.60
CA PRO A 234 28.56 -22.23 -10.50
C PRO A 234 27.76 -21.72 -11.71
N PRO A 235 28.22 -20.64 -12.37
CA PRO A 235 27.68 -20.25 -13.67
C PRO A 235 27.97 -21.30 -14.74
N ALA A 236 27.25 -21.21 -15.87
CA ALA A 236 27.53 -22.00 -17.06
C ALA A 236 29.00 -21.84 -17.51
N LEU A 237 29.69 -22.96 -17.70
CA LEU A 237 31.13 -23.03 -17.95
C LEU A 237 31.54 -22.43 -19.30
N GLU A 238 30.58 -22.35 -20.23
CA GLU A 238 30.77 -21.84 -21.59
C GLU A 238 30.83 -20.31 -21.65
N ILE A 239 30.45 -19.62 -20.57
CA ILE A 239 30.53 -18.16 -20.51
C ILE A 239 31.99 -17.75 -20.29
N PRO A 240 32.56 -16.87 -21.12
CA PRO A 240 33.94 -16.42 -20.98
C PRO A 240 34.16 -15.76 -19.60
N GLN A 241 35.22 -16.17 -18.90
CA GLN A 241 35.56 -15.66 -17.56
C GLN A 241 35.54 -14.12 -17.43
N PRO A 242 36.07 -13.33 -18.39
CA PRO A 242 36.02 -11.86 -18.32
C PRO A 242 34.61 -11.27 -18.38
N GLN A 243 33.62 -12.04 -18.85
CA GLN A 243 32.23 -11.59 -19.05
C GLN A 243 31.27 -12.09 -17.97
N ILE A 244 31.73 -12.89 -17.00
CA ILE A 244 30.87 -13.45 -15.95
C ILE A 244 30.14 -12.33 -15.19
N GLN A 245 30.84 -11.26 -14.82
CA GLN A 245 30.26 -10.14 -14.07
C GLN A 245 29.27 -9.28 -14.87
N SER A 246 29.16 -9.45 -16.19
CA SER A 246 28.23 -8.70 -17.04
C SER A 246 27.17 -9.57 -17.71
N ARG A 247 27.26 -10.90 -17.55
CA ARG A 247 26.37 -11.88 -18.21
C ARG A 247 25.83 -12.95 -17.27
N VAL A 248 26.18 -12.89 -15.99
CA VAL A 248 25.67 -13.77 -14.95
C VAL A 248 25.19 -12.90 -13.79
N GLY A 249 24.00 -13.22 -13.25
CA GLY A 249 23.56 -12.69 -11.97
C GLY A 249 23.18 -13.82 -11.01
N PHE A 250 23.36 -13.62 -9.70
CA PHE A 250 22.94 -14.63 -8.73
C PHE A 250 21.41 -14.65 -8.56
N SER A 251 20.84 -15.80 -8.20
CA SER A 251 19.39 -15.98 -7.98
C SER A 251 18.99 -16.12 -6.50
N ASP A 252 19.93 -15.88 -5.59
CA ASP A 252 19.70 -15.98 -4.15
C ASP A 252 18.59 -15.04 -3.66
N VAL A 253 17.79 -15.56 -2.73
CA VAL A 253 16.68 -14.87 -2.08
C VAL A 253 16.87 -14.91 -0.58
N VAL A 254 16.44 -13.85 0.11
CA VAL A 254 16.44 -13.83 1.57
C VAL A 254 15.00 -14.00 2.06
N THR A 255 14.80 -15.04 2.84
CA THR A 255 13.51 -15.37 3.44
C THR A 255 13.50 -14.90 4.89
N ASP A 256 12.40 -14.29 5.32
CA ASP A 256 12.21 -13.91 6.73
C ASP A 256 11.92 -15.15 7.61
N SER A 257 11.95 -14.96 8.92
CA SER A 257 11.75 -16.03 9.92
C SER A 257 10.39 -16.73 9.83
N ASP A 258 9.41 -16.10 9.19
CA ASP A 258 8.08 -16.66 8.92
C ASP A 258 7.93 -17.26 7.51
N ASN A 259 9.06 -17.51 6.83
CA ASN A 259 9.15 -18.09 5.49
C ASN A 259 8.58 -17.21 4.37
N VAL A 260 8.36 -15.92 4.61
CA VAL A 260 7.90 -14.98 3.58
C VAL A 260 9.10 -14.24 3.02
N VAL A 261 9.17 -14.15 1.70
CA VAL A 261 10.16 -13.32 1.01
C VAL A 261 9.59 -11.89 0.97
N ARG A 262 10.28 -10.95 1.63
CA ARG A 262 9.89 -9.52 1.64
C ARG A 262 10.99 -8.60 1.16
N ARG A 263 12.19 -9.14 1.01
CA ARG A 263 13.42 -8.41 0.73
C ARG A 263 14.02 -8.93 -0.56
N HIS A 264 14.49 -7.99 -1.38
CA HIS A 264 15.15 -8.28 -2.63
C HIS A 264 16.63 -7.98 -2.51
N LEU A 265 17.49 -8.94 -2.86
CA LEU A 265 18.94 -8.73 -2.94
C LEU A 265 19.30 -8.06 -4.26
N LEU A 266 19.88 -6.85 -4.21
CA LEU A 266 20.42 -6.18 -5.40
C LEU A 266 21.86 -6.64 -5.66
N GLY A 267 22.65 -6.78 -4.62
CA GLY A 267 24.02 -7.28 -4.69
C GLY A 267 24.48 -7.87 -3.38
N MET A 268 25.46 -8.79 -3.42
CA MET A 268 25.97 -9.49 -2.24
C MET A 268 27.46 -9.82 -2.35
N SER A 269 28.10 -9.99 -1.20
CA SER A 269 29.43 -10.61 -1.13
C SER A 269 29.31 -12.14 -1.14
N PHE A 270 30.36 -12.81 -1.59
CA PHE A 270 30.44 -14.27 -1.59
C PHE A 270 31.61 -14.74 -0.70
N PRO A 271 31.47 -15.90 -0.04
CA PRO A 271 32.59 -16.51 0.69
C PRO A 271 33.66 -17.02 -0.29
N GLU A 272 34.90 -17.19 0.19
CA GLU A 272 36.05 -17.56 -0.67
C GLU A 272 35.85 -18.88 -1.43
N ASN A 273 35.19 -19.84 -0.78
CA ASN A 273 34.90 -21.18 -1.31
C ASN A 273 33.64 -21.23 -2.19
N SER A 274 32.95 -20.10 -2.43
CA SER A 274 31.76 -20.12 -3.26
C SER A 274 32.10 -20.44 -4.72
N ALA A 275 31.32 -21.35 -5.30
CA ALA A 275 31.33 -21.68 -6.72
C ALA A 275 30.83 -20.52 -7.59
N CYS A 276 29.94 -19.67 -7.06
CA CYS A 276 29.56 -18.43 -7.73
C CYS A 276 30.22 -17.20 -7.11
N LYS A 277 31.09 -16.56 -7.90
CA LYS A 277 31.79 -15.33 -7.53
C LYS A 277 31.18 -14.10 -8.20
N VAL A 278 29.86 -14.00 -8.21
CA VAL A 278 29.10 -12.88 -8.80
C VAL A 278 28.50 -12.05 -7.69
N THR A 279 28.61 -10.72 -7.80
CA THR A 279 28.13 -9.78 -6.76
C THR A 279 26.80 -9.12 -7.08
N THR A 280 26.25 -9.35 -8.27
CA THR A 280 25.03 -8.70 -8.77
C THR A 280 23.92 -9.72 -8.94
N SER A 281 22.71 -9.39 -8.51
CA SER A 281 21.53 -10.23 -8.68
C SER A 281 21.09 -10.34 -10.16
N LEU A 282 20.45 -11.45 -10.51
CA LEU A 282 19.94 -11.72 -11.86
C LEU A 282 19.01 -10.61 -12.36
N ASN A 283 18.06 -10.19 -11.53
CA ASN A 283 17.09 -9.16 -11.91
C ASN A 283 17.73 -7.77 -12.06
N LEU A 284 18.73 -7.42 -11.23
CA LEU A 284 19.48 -6.17 -11.43
C LEU A 284 20.30 -6.23 -12.71
N MET A 285 20.97 -7.36 -12.98
CA MET A 285 21.71 -7.57 -14.23
C MET A 285 20.83 -7.40 -15.47
N LEU A 286 19.65 -8.03 -15.48
CA LEU A 286 18.67 -7.89 -16.55
C LEU A 286 18.19 -6.45 -16.71
N THR A 287 17.94 -5.77 -15.60
CA THR A 287 17.51 -4.36 -15.59
C THR A 287 18.58 -3.45 -16.17
N MET A 288 19.84 -3.59 -15.73
CA MET A 288 20.96 -2.81 -16.26
C MET A 288 21.16 -3.07 -17.76
N ARG A 289 21.10 -4.33 -18.21
CA ARG A 289 21.23 -4.67 -19.63
C ARG A 289 20.07 -4.14 -20.47
N TYR A 290 18.85 -4.18 -19.95
CA TYR A 290 17.68 -3.60 -20.63
C TYR A 290 17.82 -2.09 -20.80
N LEU A 291 18.18 -1.39 -19.71
CA LEU A 291 18.26 0.07 -19.66
C LEU A 291 19.49 0.64 -20.38
N SER A 292 20.55 -0.14 -20.55
CA SER A 292 21.74 0.29 -21.29
C SER A 292 21.44 0.67 -22.74
N ASP A 293 20.47 0.00 -23.37
CA ASP A 293 20.01 0.32 -24.74
C ASP A 293 19.25 1.66 -24.79
N GLU A 294 18.82 2.20 -23.64
CA GLU A 294 18.21 3.53 -23.50
C GLU A 294 19.25 4.61 -23.09
N GLY A 295 20.53 4.24 -22.97
CA GLY A 295 21.59 5.15 -22.52
C GLY A 295 21.55 5.45 -21.02
N ILE A 296 20.76 4.71 -20.24
CA ILE A 296 20.66 4.87 -18.80
C ILE A 296 21.80 4.09 -18.15
N ALA A 297 22.76 4.83 -17.57
CA ALA A 297 23.91 4.27 -16.90
C ALA A 297 23.59 3.84 -15.46
N PHE A 298 24.24 2.76 -15.04
CA PHE A 298 24.29 2.32 -13.65
C PHE A 298 25.61 2.77 -13.03
N SER A 299 25.55 3.37 -11.85
CA SER A 299 26.72 3.68 -11.04
C SER A 299 26.46 3.33 -9.58
N THR A 300 27.48 2.86 -8.90
CA THR A 300 27.40 2.51 -7.47
C THR A 300 28.54 3.20 -6.74
N THR A 301 28.24 3.72 -5.56
CA THR A 301 29.24 4.11 -4.56
C THR A 301 29.04 3.27 -3.32
N SER A 302 29.80 3.54 -2.25
CA SER A 302 29.68 2.81 -0.99
C SER A 302 28.31 2.94 -0.32
N SER A 303 27.59 4.06 -0.52
CA SER A 303 26.36 4.38 0.23
C SER A 303 25.14 4.72 -0.64
N GLN A 304 25.29 4.66 -1.97
CA GLN A 304 24.20 4.91 -2.91
C GLN A 304 24.38 4.10 -4.19
N LEU A 305 23.25 3.70 -4.75
CA LEU A 305 23.13 3.08 -6.06
C LEU A 305 22.32 4.02 -6.95
N GLN A 306 22.88 4.39 -8.10
CA GLN A 306 22.27 5.30 -9.05
C GLN A 306 21.97 4.59 -10.36
N LEU A 307 20.76 4.81 -10.87
CA LEU A 307 20.26 4.30 -12.14
C LEU A 307 19.57 5.45 -12.89
N GLY A 308 20.32 6.13 -13.76
CA GLY A 308 19.88 7.41 -14.33
C GLY A 308 19.58 8.44 -13.24
N ASP A 309 18.35 8.95 -13.23
CA ASP A 309 17.88 9.94 -12.24
C ASP A 309 17.43 9.30 -10.91
N LEU A 310 17.25 7.97 -10.87
CA LEU A 310 16.90 7.26 -9.65
C LEU A 310 18.16 7.06 -8.80
N THR A 311 18.14 7.54 -7.56
CA THR A 311 19.19 7.26 -6.56
C THR A 311 18.58 6.53 -5.38
N LEU A 312 19.02 5.30 -5.16
CA LEU A 312 18.72 4.49 -3.98
C LEU A 312 19.78 4.76 -2.92
N LYS A 313 19.36 5.22 -1.73
CA LYS A 313 20.27 5.57 -0.63
C LYS A 313 20.15 4.59 0.52
N GLU A 314 21.26 4.33 1.19
CA GLU A 314 21.28 3.60 2.44
C GLU A 314 20.41 4.28 3.51
N GLY A 315 19.65 3.45 4.24
CA GLY A 315 18.72 3.89 5.30
C GLY A 315 17.41 4.48 4.77
N ARG A 316 17.22 4.53 3.45
CA ARG A 316 15.96 4.92 2.82
C ARG A 316 15.41 3.77 1.98
N GLU A 317 15.92 3.62 0.77
CA GLU A 317 15.51 2.57 -0.15
C GLU A 317 16.35 1.31 0.07
N ILE A 318 17.66 1.46 0.27
CA ILE A 318 18.56 0.36 0.65
C ILE A 318 18.43 0.14 2.16
N LEU A 319 18.02 -1.07 2.52
CA LEU A 319 17.76 -1.48 3.88
C LEU A 319 19.03 -1.51 4.72
N THR A 320 18.94 -0.95 5.91
CA THR A 320 19.95 -0.99 6.98
C THR A 320 19.31 -1.47 8.28
N GLN A 321 20.09 -1.54 9.36
CA GLN A 321 19.53 -1.83 10.69
C GLN A 321 18.35 -0.89 11.00
N ASN A 322 17.30 -1.44 11.61
CA ASN A 322 16.08 -0.69 11.97
C ASN A 322 15.26 -0.15 10.77
N SER A 323 15.48 -0.65 9.54
CA SER A 323 14.70 -0.22 8.38
C SER A 323 13.30 -0.83 8.36
N GLY A 324 12.28 0.01 8.15
CA GLY A 324 10.89 -0.42 8.06
C GLY A 324 10.39 -1.05 9.37
N GLY A 325 9.95 -2.31 9.27
CA GLY A 325 9.51 -3.10 10.42
C GLY A 325 10.61 -3.96 11.06
N TYR A 326 11.80 -4.02 10.45
CA TYR A 326 12.88 -4.88 10.93
C TYR A 326 13.72 -4.18 11.98
N SER A 327 13.94 -4.83 13.12
CA SER A 327 14.76 -4.31 14.22
C SER A 327 16.23 -4.75 14.15
N ARG A 328 16.50 -5.94 13.62
CA ARG A 328 17.86 -6.50 13.49
C ARG A 328 18.07 -7.12 12.12
N LEU A 329 18.31 -6.26 11.13
CA LEU A 329 18.76 -6.71 9.82
C LEU A 329 20.25 -7.02 9.87
N ASP A 330 20.56 -8.29 9.65
CA ASP A 330 21.91 -8.76 9.41
C ASP A 330 22.30 -8.37 7.97
N ASN A 331 23.06 -7.28 7.83
CA ASN A 331 23.54 -6.76 6.55
C ASN A 331 24.59 -7.66 5.86
N TYR A 332 24.86 -8.86 6.39
CA TYR A 332 25.86 -9.79 5.86
C TYR A 332 25.60 -10.21 4.41
N TRP A 333 24.34 -10.12 3.95
CA TRP A 333 23.92 -10.57 2.63
C TRP A 333 23.98 -9.49 1.54
N GLY A 334 24.48 -8.28 1.85
CA GLY A 334 24.67 -7.19 0.87
C GLY A 334 23.50 -6.21 0.74
N TYR A 335 23.39 -5.52 -0.39
CA TYR A 335 22.40 -4.46 -0.63
C TYR A 335 21.00 -5.04 -0.83
N GLN A 336 20.08 -4.69 0.06
CA GLN A 336 18.71 -5.20 0.04
C GLN A 336 17.71 -4.05 -0.08
N ILE A 337 16.59 -4.28 -0.74
CA ILE A 337 15.44 -3.35 -0.78
C ILE A 337 14.16 -4.09 -0.41
N MET A 338 13.12 -3.37 0.03
CA MET A 338 11.80 -3.99 0.19
C MET A 338 11.25 -4.42 -1.17
N LEU A 339 10.69 -5.63 -1.25
CA LEU A 339 9.94 -6.08 -2.40
C LEU A 339 8.62 -5.30 -2.52
N ASN A 340 8.38 -4.81 -3.72
CA ASN A 340 7.14 -4.17 -4.10
C ASN A 340 6.29 -5.15 -4.92
N TYR A 341 5.60 -6.06 -4.24
CA TYR A 341 4.76 -7.07 -4.90
C TYR A 341 3.60 -6.41 -5.65
N ARG A 342 3.38 -6.88 -6.89
CA ARG A 342 2.17 -6.55 -7.65
C ARG A 342 1.01 -7.39 -7.17
N ASN A 343 -0.16 -6.77 -7.00
CA ASN A 343 -1.38 -7.52 -6.69
C ASN A 343 -2.05 -8.02 -7.99
N THR A 344 -1.51 -9.07 -8.59
CA THR A 344 -2.08 -9.68 -9.81
C THR A 344 -1.74 -11.17 -9.89
N HIS A 345 -2.63 -11.95 -10.48
CA HIS A 345 -2.37 -13.36 -10.80
C HIS A 345 -1.52 -13.53 -12.06
N SER A 346 -1.45 -12.51 -12.92
CA SER A 346 -0.69 -12.54 -14.18
C SER A 346 0.20 -11.32 -14.26
N ILE A 347 1.49 -11.52 -14.02
CA ILE A 347 2.48 -10.42 -13.95
C ILE A 347 2.86 -9.93 -15.35
N ALA A 348 2.93 -10.84 -16.32
CA ALA A 348 3.36 -10.58 -17.69
C ALA A 348 2.77 -11.65 -18.64
N PRO A 349 2.75 -11.41 -19.96
CA PRO A 349 2.37 -12.42 -20.94
C PRO A 349 3.21 -13.68 -20.76
N GLU A 350 2.56 -14.84 -20.82
CA GLU A 350 3.17 -16.15 -20.63
C GLU A 350 2.96 -17.02 -21.86
N VAL A 351 4.01 -17.75 -22.25
CA VAL A 351 3.99 -18.75 -23.32
C VAL A 351 4.74 -19.98 -22.82
N THR A 352 4.15 -21.17 -22.95
CA THR A 352 4.83 -22.39 -22.50
C THR A 352 5.98 -22.76 -23.43
N LEU A 353 6.91 -23.60 -22.98
CA LEU A 353 8.00 -24.09 -23.82
C LEU A 353 7.45 -24.76 -25.09
N THR A 354 6.44 -25.63 -24.97
CA THR A 354 5.83 -26.29 -26.14
C THR A 354 5.26 -25.27 -27.12
N GLU A 355 4.47 -24.31 -26.64
CA GLU A 355 3.89 -23.25 -27.50
C GLU A 355 4.97 -22.40 -28.20
N ALA A 356 6.08 -22.14 -27.49
CA ALA A 356 7.22 -21.38 -28.01
C ALA A 356 7.97 -22.16 -29.10
N LEU A 357 8.20 -23.46 -28.91
CA LEU A 357 8.88 -24.33 -29.86
C LEU A 357 8.05 -24.60 -31.13
N GLU A 358 6.73 -24.64 -31.02
CA GLU A 358 5.83 -24.71 -32.19
C GLU A 358 5.88 -23.44 -33.06
N GLY A 359 6.39 -22.32 -32.52
CA GLY A 359 6.59 -21.06 -33.25
C GLY A 359 5.32 -20.26 -33.55
N LYS A 360 4.13 -20.75 -33.19
CA LYS A 360 2.84 -20.09 -33.50
C LYS A 360 2.50 -18.93 -32.56
N ARG A 361 3.01 -18.96 -31.33
CA ARG A 361 2.71 -17.96 -30.28
C ARG A 361 3.74 -16.85 -30.17
N LEU A 362 4.97 -17.05 -30.67
CA LEU A 362 6.04 -16.07 -30.57
C LEU A 362 5.94 -15.03 -31.70
N THR A 363 5.15 -13.99 -31.45
CA THR A 363 5.04 -12.86 -32.39
C THR A 363 6.08 -11.77 -32.08
N PRO A 364 6.47 -10.93 -33.06
CA PRO A 364 7.35 -9.79 -32.81
C PRO A 364 6.85 -8.87 -31.70
N GLU A 365 5.53 -8.67 -31.58
CA GLU A 365 4.91 -7.82 -30.56
C GLU A 365 5.10 -8.37 -29.14
N LEU A 366 5.28 -9.68 -29.00
CA LEU A 366 5.52 -10.34 -27.72
C LEU A 366 7.01 -10.37 -27.34
N VAL A 367 7.93 -10.33 -28.30
CA VAL A 367 9.36 -10.58 -28.04
C VAL A 367 10.25 -9.36 -28.27
N ARG A 368 9.98 -8.55 -29.30
CA ARG A 368 10.86 -7.47 -29.73
C ARG A 368 11.01 -6.41 -28.64
N ASP A 369 12.25 -5.99 -28.39
CA ASP A 369 12.61 -4.96 -27.40
C ASP A 369 12.15 -5.27 -25.96
N LYS A 370 11.84 -6.54 -25.66
CA LYS A 370 11.39 -6.98 -24.33
C LYS A 370 12.47 -7.69 -23.53
N ILE A 371 12.22 -7.81 -22.22
CA ILE A 371 12.89 -8.75 -21.33
C ILE A 371 12.17 -10.09 -21.46
N VAL A 372 12.85 -11.10 -22.00
CA VAL A 372 12.32 -12.47 -22.06
C VAL A 372 12.92 -13.26 -20.91
N LEU A 373 12.09 -13.81 -20.03
CA LEU A 373 12.52 -14.65 -18.91
C LEU A 373 12.16 -16.10 -19.21
N ILE A 374 13.11 -17.01 -19.06
CA ILE A 374 12.92 -18.45 -19.27
C ILE A 374 13.11 -19.14 -17.93
N GLY A 375 12.08 -19.81 -17.42
CA GLY A 375 12.11 -20.45 -16.11
C GLY A 375 11.18 -21.66 -16.02
N THR A 376 11.30 -22.46 -14.96
CA THR A 376 10.46 -23.64 -14.73
C THR A 376 9.35 -23.34 -13.73
N THR A 377 8.14 -23.85 -14.00
CA THR A 377 7.02 -23.80 -13.06
C THR A 377 6.77 -25.15 -12.37
N ASP A 378 7.47 -26.21 -12.77
CA ASP A 378 7.42 -27.50 -12.07
C ASP A 378 8.16 -27.40 -10.72
N PRO A 379 7.50 -27.64 -9.58
CA PRO A 379 8.12 -27.53 -8.26
C PRO A 379 9.19 -28.59 -7.97
N HIS A 380 9.29 -29.67 -8.76
CA HIS A 380 10.35 -30.68 -8.62
C HIS A 380 11.68 -30.22 -9.22
N PHE A 381 11.62 -29.30 -10.18
CA PHE A 381 12.79 -28.75 -10.88
C PHE A 381 12.99 -27.26 -10.60
N GLY A 382 11.95 -26.59 -10.12
CA GLY A 382 12.02 -25.25 -9.57
C GLY A 382 12.77 -25.28 -8.26
N ILE A 383 13.63 -24.28 -8.08
CA ILE A 383 14.16 -23.94 -6.77
C ILE A 383 12.94 -23.73 -5.86
N CYS A 384 12.97 -24.27 -4.64
CA CYS A 384 11.95 -24.13 -3.60
C CYS A 384 11.59 -22.66 -3.27
N ILE A 385 10.95 -21.95 -4.20
CA ILE A 385 9.98 -20.92 -3.91
C ILE A 385 8.67 -21.59 -4.27
N LYS A 386 8.08 -22.28 -3.29
CA LYS A 386 6.66 -22.62 -3.38
C LYS A 386 5.95 -21.29 -3.56
N TRP A 387 5.49 -21.00 -4.77
CA TRP A 387 4.48 -19.97 -4.96
C TRP A 387 3.23 -20.49 -4.25
N PRO A 388 2.79 -19.87 -3.13
CA PRO A 388 1.51 -20.21 -2.54
C PRO A 388 0.35 -19.83 -3.45
#